data_AF-A0A016A439-F1
#
_entry.id   AF-A0A016A439-F1
#
_cell.length_a   1.000
_cell.length_b   1.000
_cell.length_c   1.000
_cell.angle_alpha   90.00
_cell.angle_beta   90.00
_cell.angle_gamma   90.00
#
_symmetry.space_group_name_H-M   'P 1'
#
loop_
_entity.id
_entity.type
_entity.pdbx_description
1 polymer ?
#
loop_
_entity_poly.entity_id
_entity_poly.type
_entity_poly.pdbx_seq_one_letter_code
_entity_poly.pdbx_strand_id
1 'polypeptide(L)'
;MNMTLKPAFGLSGSALKVIAMISMVIDHIALYLMEHGTVLYETMRCVGRIAFPVFAFLITEGFIHTRSRYRYFFTLLGFAVISEIPWYLLNGADETHNVMFTLALGVATLMVLENLLQRSMVLGFLWTLGMAGLASWLGVDYEWRGIIVIDIFYLYNILLNIDKNYR
;
A
#
# COMPACT_ATOMS: atom_id res chain seq x y z
N MET A 1 -19.23 -38.99 -3.38
CA MET A 1 -19.03 -38.06 -4.52
C MET A 1 -18.22 -36.87 -3.98
N ASN A 2 -16.90 -36.87 -4.17
CA ASN A 2 -16.02 -35.83 -3.64
C ASN A 2 -16.14 -34.58 -4.52
N MET A 3 -16.83 -33.56 -4.04
CA MET A 3 -16.83 -32.24 -4.66
C MET A 3 -15.50 -31.56 -4.34
N THR A 4 -14.52 -31.70 -5.22
CA THR A 4 -13.36 -30.80 -5.25
C THR A 4 -13.85 -29.44 -5.74
N LEU A 5 -14.16 -28.54 -4.80
CA LEU A 5 -14.35 -27.13 -5.11
C LEU A 5 -13.04 -26.61 -5.72
N LYS A 6 -13.01 -26.46 -7.05
CA LYS A 6 -11.97 -25.69 -7.74
C LYS A 6 -11.91 -24.32 -7.06
N PRO A 7 -10.73 -23.83 -6.64
CA PRO A 7 -10.64 -22.48 -6.13
C PRO A 7 -11.15 -21.53 -7.22
N ALA A 8 -12.07 -20.66 -6.81
CA ALA A 8 -12.72 -19.67 -7.65
C ALA A 8 -11.66 -18.76 -8.31
N PHE A 9 -12.01 -18.24 -9.48
CA PHE A 9 -11.25 -17.32 -10.31
C PHE A 9 -10.50 -16.26 -9.46
N GLY A 10 -9.21 -16.47 -9.20
CA GLY A 10 -8.36 -15.53 -8.46
C GLY A 10 -7.42 -14.81 -9.43
N LEU A 11 -7.39 -13.47 -9.38
CA LEU A 11 -6.42 -12.70 -10.15
C LEU A 11 -5.00 -12.96 -9.61
N SER A 12 -4.03 -13.14 -10.51
CA SER A 12 -2.63 -13.30 -10.10
C SER A 12 -2.09 -11.98 -9.54
N GLY A 13 -1.13 -12.05 -8.61
CA GLY A 13 -0.50 -10.85 -8.04
C GLY A 13 0.14 -9.95 -9.11
N SER A 14 0.65 -10.52 -10.20
CA SER A 14 1.17 -9.75 -11.34
C SER A 14 0.07 -9.03 -12.11
N ALA A 15 -1.08 -9.68 -12.35
CA ALA A 15 -2.23 -9.02 -12.99
C ALA A 15 -2.75 -7.86 -12.13
N LEU A 16 -2.82 -8.07 -10.82
CA LEU A 16 -3.27 -7.06 -9.87
C LEU A 16 -2.32 -5.85 -9.82
N LYS A 17 -1.00 -6.08 -9.88
CA LYS A 17 0.01 -5.01 -10.03
C LYS A 17 -0.23 -4.17 -11.29
N VAL A 18 -0.50 -4.83 -12.42
CA VAL A 18 -0.75 -4.13 -13.69
C VAL A 18 -2.03 -3.29 -13.61
N ILE A 19 -3.10 -3.83 -13.03
CA ILE A 19 -4.35 -3.08 -12.80
C ILE A 19 -4.09 -1.84 -11.94
N ALA A 20 -3.35 -1.98 -10.84
CA ALA A 20 -3.01 -0.87 -9.96
C ALA A 20 -2.19 0.21 -10.67
N MET A 21 -1.17 -0.18 -11.46
CA MET A 21 -0.37 0.76 -12.24
C MET A 21 -1.22 1.51 -13.27
N ILE A 22 -2.09 0.81 -14.02
CA ILE A 22 -2.98 1.44 -15.00
C ILE A 22 -3.96 2.41 -14.32
N SER A 23 -4.58 2.00 -13.22
CA SER A 23 -5.47 2.83 -12.42
C SER A 23 -4.76 4.11 -11.93
N MET A 24 -3.53 3.98 -11.41
CA MET A 24 -2.74 5.14 -10.96
C MET A 24 -2.36 6.07 -12.12
N VAL A 25 -2.05 5.53 -13.30
CA VAL A 25 -1.75 6.35 -14.48
C VAL A 25 -2.99 7.13 -14.95
N ILE A 26 -4.17 6.48 -14.98
CA ILE A 26 -5.45 7.14 -15.28
C ILE A 26 -5.70 8.29 -14.29
N ASP A 27 -5.41 8.09 -13.01
CA ASP A 27 -5.54 9.09 -11.95
C ASP A 27 -4.73 10.35 -12.23
N HIS A 28 -3.47 10.17 -12.64
CA HIS A 28 -2.53 11.27 -12.91
C HIS A 28 -2.84 11.95 -14.25
N ILE A 29 -3.24 11.20 -15.28
CA ILE A 29 -3.72 11.76 -16.54
C ILE A 29 -4.91 12.70 -16.28
N ALA A 30 -5.88 12.27 -15.48
CA ALA A 30 -7.00 13.12 -15.12
C ALA A 30 -6.57 14.35 -14.33
N LEU A 31 -5.63 14.20 -13.39
CA LEU A 31 -5.14 15.31 -12.56
C LEU A 31 -4.43 16.40 -13.37
N TYR A 32 -3.56 16.03 -14.32
CA TYR A 32 -2.73 17.02 -15.03
C TYR A 32 -3.27 17.46 -16.39
N LEU A 33 -4.04 16.63 -17.09
CA LEU A 33 -4.42 16.89 -18.48
C LEU A 33 -5.89 17.26 -18.67
N MET A 34 -6.69 17.22 -17.62
CA MET A 34 -8.14 17.45 -17.72
C MET A 34 -8.60 18.64 -16.89
N GLU A 35 -9.71 19.24 -17.32
CA GLU A 35 -10.34 20.33 -16.61
C GLU A 35 -11.10 19.82 -15.38
N HIS A 36 -10.84 20.47 -14.24
CA HIS A 36 -11.46 20.14 -12.95
C HIS A 36 -12.97 20.38 -12.99
N GLY A 37 -13.74 19.53 -12.30
CA GLY A 37 -15.20 19.68 -12.16
C GLY A 37 -16.04 19.05 -13.28
N THR A 38 -15.41 18.43 -14.28
CA THR A 38 -16.14 17.62 -15.27
C THR A 38 -16.50 16.24 -14.71
N VAL A 39 -17.63 15.67 -15.14
CA VAL A 39 -18.05 14.31 -14.72
C VAL A 39 -16.99 13.25 -15.09
N LEU A 40 -16.32 13.44 -16.23
CA LEU A 40 -15.26 12.55 -16.67
C LEU A 40 -14.02 12.63 -15.77
N TYR A 41 -13.61 13.85 -15.37
CA TYR A 41 -12.53 14.06 -14.41
C TYR A 41 -12.81 13.32 -13.09
N GLU A 42 -13.97 13.55 -12.47
CA GLU A 42 -14.33 12.91 -11.19
C GLU A 42 -14.38 11.38 -11.31
N THR A 43 -14.89 10.87 -12.43
CA THR A 43 -14.94 9.42 -12.68
C THR A 43 -13.54 8.82 -12.78
N MET A 44 -12.63 9.46 -13.53
CA MET A 44 -11.25 8.98 -13.68
C MET A 44 -10.47 9.06 -12.37
N ARG A 45 -10.66 10.13 -11.57
CA ARG A 45 -10.10 10.23 -10.22
C ARG A 45 -10.60 9.12 -9.31
N CYS A 46 -11.91 8.83 -9.33
CA CYS A 46 -12.49 7.75 -8.54
C CYS A 46 -11.90 6.38 -8.89
N VAL A 47 -11.81 6.07 -10.20
CA VAL A 47 -11.18 4.83 -10.70
C VAL A 47 -9.71 4.77 -10.31
N GLY A 48 -9.02 5.91 -10.35
CA GLY A 48 -7.62 6.06 -9.97
C GLY A 48 -7.33 5.76 -8.51
N ARG A 49 -8.24 6.14 -7.60
CA ARG A 49 -8.09 5.89 -6.15
C ARG A 49 -8.05 4.40 -5.77
N ILE A 50 -8.51 3.49 -6.64
CA ILE A 50 -8.43 2.04 -6.42
C ILE A 50 -6.98 1.55 -6.42
N ALA A 51 -6.06 2.24 -7.09
CA ALA A 51 -4.66 1.83 -7.18
C ALA A 51 -4.01 1.65 -5.81
N PHE A 52 -4.23 2.57 -4.88
CA PHE A 52 -3.54 2.56 -3.59
C PHE A 52 -3.94 1.38 -2.69
N PRO A 53 -5.23 1.10 -2.43
CA PRO A 53 -5.63 -0.11 -1.70
C PRO A 53 -5.06 -1.39 -2.31
N VAL A 54 -4.97 -1.44 -3.64
CA VAL A 54 -4.40 -2.59 -4.34
C VAL A 54 -2.88 -2.69 -4.11
N PHE A 55 -2.14 -1.59 -4.19
CA PHE A 55 -0.72 -1.57 -3.84
C PHE A 55 -0.48 -1.93 -2.37
N ALA A 56 -1.24 -1.36 -1.45
CA ALA A 56 -1.15 -1.67 -0.03
C ALA A 56 -1.34 -3.17 0.23
N PHE A 57 -2.36 -3.79 -0.38
CA PHE A 57 -2.56 -5.23 -0.31
C PHE A 57 -1.34 -6.02 -0.85
N LEU A 58 -0.85 -5.65 -2.04
CA LEU A 58 0.29 -6.33 -2.67
C LEU A 58 1.59 -6.18 -1.86
N ILE A 59 1.80 -5.04 -1.20
CA ILE A 59 2.94 -4.81 -0.32
C ILE A 59 2.84 -5.71 0.91
N THR A 60 1.68 -5.75 1.55
CA THR A 60 1.44 -6.62 2.70
C THR A 60 1.63 -8.10 2.35
N GLU A 61 1.04 -8.57 1.25
CA GLU A 61 1.23 -9.95 0.77
C GLU A 61 2.69 -10.23 0.40
N GLY A 62 3.37 -9.27 -0.24
CA GLY A 62 4.79 -9.34 -0.55
C GLY A 62 5.65 -9.44 0.71
N PHE A 63 5.32 -8.68 1.76
CA PHE A 63 6.01 -8.69 3.05
C PHE A 63 5.89 -10.05 3.76
N ILE A 64 4.68 -10.63 3.75
CA ILE A 64 4.40 -11.92 4.39
C ILE A 64 5.16 -13.07 3.69
N HIS A 65 5.18 -13.06 2.36
CA HIS A 65 5.75 -14.17 1.58
C HIS A 65 7.25 -14.01 1.27
N THR A 66 7.82 -12.82 1.46
CA THR A 66 9.24 -12.58 1.17
C THR A 66 10.13 -12.96 2.34
N ARG A 67 11.11 -13.85 2.09
CA ARG A 67 12.10 -14.28 3.09
C ARG A 67 13.06 -13.16 3.52
N SER A 68 13.39 -12.22 2.63
CA SER A 68 14.36 -11.14 2.88
C SER A 68 13.70 -9.77 2.88
N ARG A 69 13.08 -9.41 4.00
CA ARG A 69 12.32 -8.15 4.18
C ARG A 69 13.18 -6.90 4.04
N TYR A 70 14.43 -6.92 4.50
CA TYR A 70 15.37 -5.80 4.31
C TYR A 70 15.63 -5.52 2.83
N ARG A 71 15.91 -6.56 2.04
CA ARG A 71 16.09 -6.41 0.58
C ARG A 71 14.82 -5.85 -0.06
N TYR A 72 13.65 -6.32 0.37
CA TYR A 72 12.37 -5.82 -0.13
C TYR A 72 12.18 -4.33 0.18
N PHE A 73 12.39 -3.92 1.43
CA PHE A 73 12.36 -2.54 1.87
C PHE A 73 13.34 -1.65 1.07
N PHE A 74 14.62 -2.02 0.99
CA PHE A 74 15.62 -1.22 0.27
C PHE A 74 15.37 -1.16 -1.25
N THR A 75 14.73 -2.19 -1.81
CA THR A 75 14.31 -2.15 -3.22
C THR A 75 13.22 -1.10 -3.41
N LEU A 76 12.18 -1.10 -2.54
CA LEU A 76 11.13 -0.07 -2.57
C LEU A 76 11.68 1.33 -2.33
N LEU A 77 12.58 1.48 -1.35
CA LEU A 77 13.23 2.77 -1.07
C LEU A 77 14.08 3.24 -2.25
N GLY A 78 14.83 2.35 -2.90
CA GLY A 78 15.58 2.67 -4.12
C GLY A 78 14.67 3.16 -5.24
N PHE A 79 13.53 2.48 -5.47
CA PHE A 79 12.53 2.95 -6.43
C PHE A 79 11.92 4.29 -6.01
N ALA A 80 11.65 4.49 -4.72
CA ALA A 80 11.09 5.75 -4.20
C ALA A 80 12.01 6.94 -4.48
N VAL A 81 13.33 6.78 -4.25
CA VAL A 81 14.30 7.84 -4.56
C VAL A 81 14.38 8.11 -6.06
N ILE A 82 14.34 7.08 -6.91
CA ILE A 82 14.37 7.23 -8.37
C ILE A 82 13.09 7.91 -8.88
N SER A 83 11.92 7.50 -8.39
CA SER A 83 10.62 8.05 -8.78
C SER A 83 10.35 9.44 -8.21
N GLU A 84 11.14 9.90 -7.24
CA GLU A 84 11.04 11.25 -6.70
C GLU A 84 11.40 12.31 -7.75
N ILE A 85 12.30 12.00 -8.69
CA ILE A 85 12.70 12.94 -9.74
C ILE A 85 11.51 13.29 -10.64
N PRO A 86 10.79 12.31 -11.27
CA PRO A 86 9.56 12.62 -12.01
C PRO A 86 8.48 13.27 -11.15
N TRP A 87 8.34 12.84 -9.90
CA TRP A 87 7.34 13.39 -8.99
C TRP A 87 7.57 14.88 -8.74
N TYR A 88 8.79 15.27 -8.39
CA TYR A 88 9.17 16.66 -8.17
C TYR A 88 8.99 17.52 -9.43
N LEU A 89 9.24 16.98 -10.63
CA LEU A 89 9.03 17.71 -11.88
C LEU A 89 7.55 18.00 -12.19
N LEU A 90 6.65 17.11 -11.76
CA LEU A 90 5.20 17.24 -12.02
C LEU A 90 4.44 17.92 -10.87
N ASN A 91 4.90 17.72 -9.63
CA ASN A 91 4.25 18.17 -8.39
C ASN A 91 5.12 19.11 -7.57
N GLY A 92 6.19 19.71 -8.10
CA GLY A 92 7.17 20.45 -7.28
C GLY A 92 6.65 21.63 -6.45
N ALA A 93 5.39 22.04 -6.63
CA ALA A 93 4.70 22.99 -5.76
C ALA A 93 4.00 22.34 -4.55
N ASP A 94 3.63 21.07 -4.68
CA ASP A 94 3.15 20.23 -3.58
C ASP A 94 4.39 19.63 -2.92
N GLU A 95 4.74 20.10 -1.72
CA GLU A 95 5.91 19.64 -0.92
C GLU A 95 5.80 18.16 -0.46
N THR A 96 4.98 17.36 -1.13
CA THR A 96 4.73 15.95 -0.82
C THR A 96 5.73 15.05 -1.53
N HIS A 97 5.99 13.89 -0.95
CA HIS A 97 6.83 12.85 -1.54
C HIS A 97 5.98 11.77 -2.22
N ASN A 98 6.54 11.11 -3.24
CA ASN A 98 5.80 10.12 -4.01
C ASN A 98 5.28 8.92 -3.19
N VAL A 99 4.26 8.23 -3.71
CA VAL A 99 3.60 7.09 -3.07
C VAL A 99 4.54 5.96 -2.63
N MET A 100 5.67 5.76 -3.31
CA MET A 100 6.60 4.67 -2.99
C MET A 100 7.27 4.90 -1.64
N PHE A 101 7.43 6.15 -1.19
CA PHE A 101 7.87 6.44 0.17
C PHE A 101 6.84 5.99 1.20
N THR A 102 5.54 6.19 0.97
CA THR A 102 4.49 5.65 1.84
C THR A 102 4.55 4.12 1.89
N LEU A 103 4.70 3.46 0.74
CA LEU A 103 4.77 1.99 0.68
C LEU A 103 6.01 1.45 1.39
N ALA A 104 7.17 2.09 1.21
CA ALA A 104 8.41 1.73 1.91
C ALA A 104 8.28 1.92 3.42
N LEU A 105 7.67 3.03 3.86
CA LEU A 105 7.40 3.29 5.27
C LEU A 105 6.43 2.25 5.85
N GLY A 106 5.40 1.85 5.11
CA GLY A 106 4.51 0.77 5.48
C GLY A 106 5.23 -0.56 5.69
N VAL A 107 6.16 -0.94 4.80
CA VAL A 107 7.00 -2.14 5.01
C VAL A 107 7.84 -2.01 6.28
N ALA A 108 8.45 -0.85 6.52
CA ALA A 108 9.21 -0.61 7.75
C ALA A 108 8.33 -0.70 9.00
N THR A 109 7.09 -0.20 8.95
CA THR A 109 6.09 -0.36 10.00
C THR A 109 5.85 -1.83 10.29
N LEU A 110 5.57 -2.64 9.25
CA LEU A 110 5.28 -4.07 9.39
C LEU A 110 6.45 -4.87 9.98
N MET A 111 7.70 -4.52 9.65
CA MET A 111 8.91 -5.18 10.18
C MET A 111 9.00 -5.13 11.71
N VAL A 112 8.49 -4.06 12.33
CA VAL A 112 8.48 -3.90 13.79
C VAL A 112 7.14 -4.37 14.37
N LEU A 113 6.03 -4.02 13.70
CA LEU A 113 4.67 -4.31 14.14
C LEU A 113 4.44 -5.80 14.41
N GLU A 114 4.98 -6.69 13.57
CA GLU A 114 4.84 -8.14 13.75
C GLU A 114 5.33 -8.63 15.12
N ASN A 115 6.42 -8.04 15.61
CA ASN A 115 7.07 -8.43 16.86
C ASN A 115 6.37 -7.81 18.06
N LEU A 116 5.81 -6.61 17.88
CA LEU A 116 5.04 -5.93 18.91
C LEU A 116 3.68 -6.58 19.14
N LEU A 117 2.98 -6.99 18.07
CA LEU A 117 1.69 -7.66 18.17
C LEU A 117 1.77 -9.02 18.90
N GLN A 118 2.91 -9.73 18.79
CA GLN A 118 3.16 -10.94 19.57
C GLN A 118 3.32 -10.68 21.07
N ARG A 119 3.75 -9.48 21.47
CA ARG A 119 3.97 -9.11 22.87
C ARG A 119 2.73 -8.47 23.49
N SER A 120 2.12 -7.51 22.79
CA SER A 120 0.94 -6.79 23.25
C SER A 120 0.29 -6.03 22.10
N MET A 121 -1.03 -6.20 21.97
CA MET A 121 -1.83 -5.46 21.00
C MET A 121 -1.74 -3.93 21.22
N VAL A 122 -1.60 -3.49 22.48
CA VAL A 122 -1.47 -2.07 22.82
C VAL A 122 -0.16 -1.49 22.28
N LEU A 123 0.95 -2.24 22.35
CA LEU A 123 2.24 -1.81 21.79
C LEU A 123 2.16 -1.71 20.26
N GLY A 124 1.48 -2.65 19.61
CA GLY A 124 1.23 -2.58 18.17
C GLY A 124 0.44 -1.33 17.79
N PHE A 125 -0.64 -1.03 18.51
CA PHE A 125 -1.45 0.18 18.29
C PHE A 125 -0.65 1.48 18.47
N LEU A 126 0.13 1.59 19.55
CA LEU A 126 0.98 2.77 19.80
C LEU A 126 2.05 2.94 18.71
N TRP A 127 2.61 1.83 18.22
CA TRP A 127 3.56 1.86 17.12
C TRP A 127 2.92 2.33 15.81
N THR A 128 1.76 1.80 15.44
CA THR A 128 0.99 2.25 14.28
C THR A 128 0.68 3.74 14.37
N LEU A 129 0.27 4.23 15.56
CA LEU A 129 0.01 5.65 15.77
C LEU A 129 1.27 6.51 15.59
N GLY A 130 2.40 6.06 16.12
CA GLY A 130 3.70 6.73 15.94
C GLY A 130 4.13 6.79 14.47
N MET A 131 4.01 5.67 13.74
CA MET A 131 4.36 5.60 12.33
C MET A 131 3.39 6.39 11.44
N ALA A 132 2.11 6.45 11.79
CA ALA A 132 1.12 7.29 11.13
C ALA A 132 1.46 8.79 11.29
N GLY A 133 1.83 9.21 12.51
CA GLY A 133 2.30 10.58 12.77
C GLY A 133 3.60 10.89 12.02
N LEU A 134 4.56 9.96 11.98
CA LEU A 134 5.79 10.08 11.21
C LEU A 134 5.50 10.24 9.70
N ALA A 135 4.57 9.45 9.16
CA ALA A 135 4.17 9.55 7.76
C ALA A 135 3.58 10.91 7.40
N SER A 136 2.72 11.46 8.26
CA SER A 136 2.20 12.83 8.09
C SER A 136 3.29 13.89 8.23
N TRP A 137 4.20 13.75 9.19
CA TRP A 137 5.30 14.71 9.36
C TRP A 137 6.27 14.71 8.18
N LEU A 138 6.52 13.56 7.57
CA LEU A 138 7.34 13.42 6.36
C LEU A 138 6.62 13.89 5.08
N GLY A 139 5.31 14.18 5.11
CA GLY A 139 4.58 14.64 3.93
C GLY A 139 4.52 13.63 2.79
N VAL A 140 4.50 12.33 3.06
CA VAL A 140 4.37 11.31 2.00
C VAL A 140 2.93 11.27 1.45
N ASP A 141 2.74 11.02 0.15
CA ASP A 141 1.46 11.13 -0.61
C ASP A 141 0.19 10.67 0.15
N TYR A 142 0.22 9.50 0.80
CA TYR A 142 -0.95 8.95 1.52
C TYR A 142 -0.86 9.08 3.06
N GLU A 143 0.23 9.64 3.57
CA GLU A 143 0.47 9.93 4.99
C GLU A 143 0.03 8.79 5.95
N TRP A 144 -0.61 9.16 7.06
CA TRP A 144 -1.23 8.28 8.05
C TRP A 144 -2.23 7.29 7.45
N ARG A 145 -2.99 7.70 6.43
CA ARG A 145 -4.02 6.85 5.80
C ARG A 145 -3.38 5.63 5.17
N GLY A 146 -2.21 5.81 4.54
CA GLY A 146 -1.48 4.73 3.92
C GLY A 146 -1.00 3.68 4.91
N ILE A 147 -0.46 4.14 6.06
CA ILE A 147 0.00 3.25 7.14
C ILE A 147 -1.17 2.43 7.68
N ILE A 148 -2.30 3.07 7.98
CA ILE A 148 -3.49 2.38 8.51
C ILE A 148 -4.00 1.30 7.54
N VAL A 149 -4.09 1.61 6.24
CA VAL A 149 -4.57 0.65 5.24
C VAL A 149 -3.65 -0.57 5.13
N ILE A 150 -2.32 -0.36 5.14
CA ILE A 150 -1.33 -1.44 5.10
C ILE A 150 -1.44 -2.33 6.35
N ASP A 151 -1.55 -1.73 7.53
CA ASP A 151 -1.70 -2.43 8.81
C ASP A 151 -3.01 -3.22 8.86
N ILE A 152 -4.12 -2.67 8.36
CA ILE A 152 -5.41 -3.38 8.26
C ILE A 152 -5.27 -4.65 7.43
N PHE A 153 -4.65 -4.57 6.25
CA PHE A 153 -4.43 -5.76 5.42
C PHE A 153 -3.55 -6.80 6.13
N TYR A 154 -2.56 -6.34 6.89
CA TYR A 154 -1.67 -7.23 7.63
C TYR A 154 -2.40 -7.94 8.78
N LEU A 155 -3.16 -7.19 9.57
CA LEU A 155 -3.98 -7.74 10.66
C LEU A 155 -5.04 -8.71 10.13
N TYR A 156 -5.68 -8.38 9.00
CA TYR A 156 -6.64 -9.28 8.36
C TYR A 156 -6.00 -10.62 7.97
N ASN A 157 -4.78 -10.59 7.40
CA ASN A 157 -4.06 -11.81 7.06
C ASN A 157 -3.72 -12.65 8.31
N ILE A 158 -3.29 -12.01 9.40
CA ILE A 158 -3.04 -12.69 10.69
C ILE A 158 -4.32 -13.38 11.19
N LEU A 159 -5.45 -12.67 11.22
CA LEU A 159 -6.73 -13.20 11.70
C LEU A 159 -7.17 -14.42 10.90
N LEU A 160 -7.08 -14.37 9.57
CA LEU A 160 -7.41 -15.51 8.70
C LEU A 160 -6.51 -16.73 8.94
N ASN A 161 -5.24 -16.53 9.26
CA ASN A 161 -4.31 -17.62 9.53
C ASN A 161 -4.50 -18.24 10.92
N ILE A 162 -4.93 -17.45 11.90
CA ILE A 162 -5.34 -17.96 13.22
C ILE A 162 -6.55 -18.89 13.04
N ASP A 163 -7.60 -18.45 12.35
CA ASP A 163 -8.82 -19.24 12.16
C ASP A 163 -8.57 -20.58 11.44
N LYS A 164 -7.58 -20.64 10.53
CA LYS A 164 -7.19 -21.88 9.85
C LYS A 164 -6.50 -22.88 10.78
N ASN A 165 -5.79 -22.43 11.80
CA ASN A 165 -5.10 -23.32 12.75
C ASN A 165 -6.03 -23.91 13.82
N TYR A 166 -7.25 -23.36 13.96
CA TYR A 166 -8.27 -23.84 14.91
C TYR A 166 -9.34 -24.74 14.26
N ARG A 167 -9.28 -24.99 12.95
CA ARG A 167 -10.13 -25.97 12.23
C ARG A 167 -9.33 -27.20 11.87
#